data_AF-A0A2V7DGC3-F1
#
_entry.id   AF-A0A2V7DGC3-F1
#
_cell.length_a   1.000
_cell.length_b   1.000
_cell.length_c   1.000
_cell.angle_alpha   90.00
_cell.angle_beta   90.00
_cell.angle_gamma   90.00
#
_symmetry.space_group_name_H-M   'P 1'
#
loop_
_entity.id
_entity.type
_entity.pdbx_description
1 polymer ?
#
loop_
_entity_poly.entity_id
_entity_poly.type
_entity_poly.pdbx_seq_one_letter_code
_entity_poly.pdbx_strand_id
1 'polypeptide(L)' 'MNCREAIDVLVDYLDATLTPDVLAQLEAHLRVCASCRAYLATYKRSAELAAKVNRVEMPPEVRQRLRDFLNR' A
#
# COMPACT_ATOMS: atom_id res chain seq x y z
N MET A 1 19.62 -7.15 -2.12
CA MET A 1 19.19 -6.99 -0.72
C MET A 1 18.86 -8.33 -0.06
N ASN A 2 19.03 -8.40 1.26
CA ASN A 2 18.61 -9.52 2.10
C ASN A 2 17.20 -9.31 2.68
N CYS A 3 16.64 -10.31 3.38
CA CYS A 3 15.27 -10.24 3.91
C CYS A 3 15.06 -9.11 4.93
N ARG A 4 16.08 -8.77 5.72
CA ARG A 4 15.99 -7.69 6.71
C ARG A 4 15.89 -6.33 6.01
N GLU A 5 16.81 -6.08 5.08
CA GLU A 5 16.78 -4.87 4.24
C GLU A 5 15.46 -4.74 3.48
N ALA A 6 14.91 -5.85 2.97
CA ALA A 6 13.62 -5.85 2.28
C ALA A 6 12.43 -5.48 3.19
N ILE A 7 12.48 -5.89 4.46
CA ILE A 7 11.46 -5.54 5.45
C ILE A 7 11.60 -4.06 5.87
N ASP A 8 12.82 -3.58 6.03
CA ASP A 8 13.10 -2.20 6.45
C ASP A 8 12.54 -1.17 5.43
N VAL A 9 12.58 -1.49 4.14
CA VAL A 9 12.09 -0.61 3.05
C VAL A 9 10.63 -0.88 2.64
N LEU A 10 9.94 -1.79 3.33
CA LEU A 10 8.62 -2.28 2.91
C LEU A 10 7.53 -1.22 3.05
N VAL A 11 7.64 -0.33 4.04
CA VAL A 11 6.68 0.76 4.28
C VAL A 11 6.78 1.76 3.12
N ASP A 12 7.99 2.20 2.80
CA ASP A 12 8.25 3.10 1.67
C ASP A 12 7.80 2.50 0.32
N TYR A 13 7.91 1.18 0.17
CA TYR A 13 7.39 0.47 -1.01
C TYR A 13 5.86 0.59 -1.12
N LEU A 14 5.14 0.51 0.00
CA LEU A 14 3.68 0.64 0.02
C LEU A 14 3.21 2.08 -0.18
N ASP A 15 3.98 3.04 0.31
CA ASP A 15 3.74 4.48 0.14
C ASP A 15 4.23 5.01 -1.22
N ALA A 16 4.83 4.14 -2.05
CA ALA A 16 5.40 4.45 -3.36
C ALA A 16 6.46 5.57 -3.31
N THR A 17 7.23 5.64 -2.24
CA THR A 17 8.27 6.66 -1.99
C THR A 17 9.70 6.17 -2.26
N LEU A 18 9.86 4.88 -2.61
CA LEU A 18 11.17 4.31 -2.91
C LEU A 18 11.82 4.94 -4.14
N THR A 19 13.14 5.07 -4.06
CA THR A 19 13.95 5.38 -5.24
C THR A 19 13.90 4.21 -6.23
N PRO A 20 14.05 4.47 -7.55
CA PRO A 20 13.97 3.43 -8.57
C PRO A 20 14.95 2.27 -8.36
N ASP A 21 16.15 2.55 -7.84
CA ASP A 21 17.18 1.55 -7.61
C ASP A 21 16.79 0.57 -6.48
N VAL A 22 16.32 1.11 -5.36
CA VAL A 22 15.86 0.30 -4.21
C VAL A 22 14.60 -0.49 -4.57
N LEU A 23 13.69 0.10 -5.35
CA LEU A 23 12.51 -0.58 -5.87
C LEU A 23 12.89 -1.82 -6.70
N ALA A 24 13.81 -1.66 -7.66
CA ALA A 24 14.24 -2.76 -8.52
C ALA A 24 14.90 -3.90 -7.71
N GLN A 25 15.72 -3.55 -6.71
CA GLN A 25 16.34 -4.53 -5.83
C GLN A 25 15.30 -5.28 -4.96
N LEU A 26 14.28 -4.58 -4.46
CA LEU A 26 13.20 -5.16 -3.66
C LEU A 26 12.35 -6.10 -4.49
N GLU A 27 11.95 -5.68 -5.70
CA GLU A 27 11.18 -6.53 -6.61
C GLU A 27 11.94 -7.80 -6.99
N ALA A 28 13.23 -7.69 -7.28
CA ALA A 28 14.08 -8.85 -7.57
C ALA A 28 14.09 -9.82 -6.38
N HIS A 29 14.20 -9.31 -5.15
CA HIS A 29 14.13 -10.13 -3.93
C HIS A 29 12.76 -10.80 -3.76
N LEU A 30 11.66 -10.04 -3.93
CA LEU A 30 10.30 -10.53 -3.80
C LEU A 30 9.96 -11.61 -4.84
N ARG A 31 10.61 -11.65 -6.01
CA ARG A 31 10.43 -12.74 -6.99
C ARG A 31 10.96 -14.08 -6.48
N VAL A 32 12.07 -14.09 -5.75
CA VAL A 32 12.74 -15.33 -5.32
C VAL A 32 12.42 -15.74 -3.89
N CYS A 33 12.04 -14.79 -3.02
CA CYS A 33 11.85 -15.03 -1.60
C CYS A 33 10.36 -15.17 -1.21
N ALA A 34 9.92 -16.42 -0.98
CA ALA A 34 8.54 -16.70 -0.60
C ALA A 34 8.15 -16.13 0.78
N SER A 35 9.08 -16.10 1.74
CA SER A 35 8.82 -15.58 3.10
C SER A 35 8.56 -14.07 3.08
N CYS A 36 9.34 -13.29 2.33
CA CYS A 36 9.11 -11.86 2.16
C CYS A 36 7.78 -11.56 1.44
N ARG A 37 7.38 -12.39 0.46
CA ARG A 37 6.04 -12.28 -0.14
C ARG A 37 4.91 -12.54 0.87
N ALA A 38 5.06 -13.56 1.70
CA ALA A 38 4.09 -13.89 2.74
C ALA A 38 3.99 -12.77 3.79
N TYR A 39 5.12 -12.18 4.17
CA TYR A 39 5.19 -11.03 5.07
C TYR A 39 4.47 -9.81 4.48
N LEU A 40 4.78 -9.45 3.23
CA LEU A 40 4.11 -8.36 2.50
C LEU A 40 2.59 -8.58 2.43
N ALA A 41 2.13 -9.80 2.16
CA ALA A 41 0.71 -10.12 2.11
C ALA A 41 0.04 -9.92 3.49
N THR A 42 0.73 -10.28 4.57
CA THR A 42 0.23 -10.10 5.94
C THR A 42 0.14 -8.62 6.30
N TYR A 43 1.19 -7.84 5.99
CA TYR A 43 1.22 -6.41 6.25
C TYR A 43 0.09 -5.68 5.50
N LYS A 44 -0.12 -5.99 4.21
CA LYS A 44 -1.23 -5.42 3.42
C LYS A 44 -2.59 -5.68 4.06
N ARG A 45 -2.84 -6.88 4.57
CA ARG A 45 -4.09 -7.21 5.28
C ARG A 45 -4.27 -6.36 6.53
N SER A 46 -3.21 -6.17 7.32
CA SER A 46 -3.27 -5.30 8.51
C SER A 46 -3.56 -3.85 8.13
N ALA A 47 -2.91 -3.33 7.08
CA ALA A 47 -3.15 -1.98 6.58
C ALA A 47 -4.59 -1.81 6.05
N GLU A 48 -5.10 -2.78 5.29
CA GLU A 48 -6.49 -2.78 4.81
C GLU A 48 -7.51 -2.82 5.96
N LEU A 49 -7.26 -3.62 7.00
CA LEU A 49 -8.11 -3.68 8.19
C LEU A 49 -8.11 -2.33 8.92
N ALA A 50 -6.95 -1.72 9.11
CA ALA A 50 -6.85 -0.38 9.71
C ALA A 50 -7.60 0.67 8.87
N ALA A 51 -7.46 0.63 7.54
CA ALA A 51 -8.18 1.52 6.62
C ALA A 51 -9.71 1.32 6.68
N LYS A 52 -10.19 0.09 6.86
CA LYS A 52 -11.62 -0.22 7.02
C LYS A 52 -12.21 0.35 8.31
N VAL A 53 -11.45 0.32 9.41
CA VAL A 53 -11.90 0.87 10.70
C VAL A 53 -11.98 2.40 10.65
N ASN A 54 -11.06 3.06 9.93
CA ASN A 54 -11.07 4.50 9.73
C ASN A 54 -11.91 4.98 8.54
N ARG A 55 -12.74 4.10 7.96
CA ARG A 55 -13.58 4.45 6.82
C ARG A 55 -14.77 5.28 7.30
N VAL A 56 -14.57 6.59 7.42
CA VAL A 56 -15.67 7.54 7.60
C VAL A 56 -16.54 7.47 6.34
N GLU A 57 -17.81 7.10 6.49
CA GLU A 57 -18.75 7.15 5.37
C GLU A 57 -18.85 8.58 4.86
N MET A 58 -18.65 8.76 3.55
CA MET A 58 -18.81 10.08 2.94
C MET A 58 -20.25 10.56 3.16
N PRO A 59 -20.47 11.72 3.81
CA PRO A 59 -21.79 12.26 4.04
C PRO A 59 -22.57 12.38 2.72
N PRO A 60 -23.88 12.09 2.72
CA PRO A 60 -24.70 12.10 1.51
C PRO A 60 -24.68 13.47 0.80
N GLU A 61 -24.59 14.56 1.55
CA GLU A 61 -24.49 15.93 1.06
C GLU A 61 -23.22 16.17 0.22
N VAL A 62 -22.07 15.72 0.73
CA VAL A 62 -20.78 15.82 0.03
C VAL A 62 -20.80 14.98 -1.24
N ARG A 63 -21.38 13.76 -1.16
CA ARG A 63 -21.55 12.87 -2.31
C ARG A 63 -22.43 13.48 -3.41
N GLN A 64 -23.50 14.18 -3.02
CA GLN A 64 -24.40 14.85 -3.95
C GLN A 64 -23.69 16.01 -4.67
N ARG A 65 -23.02 16.89 -3.91
CA ARG A 65 -22.25 18.01 -4.49
C ARG A 65 -21.16 17.55 -5.45
N LEU A 66 -20.48 16.43 -5.15
CA LEU A 66 -19.45 15.86 -6.03
C LEU A 66 -20.04 15.32 -7.34
N ARG A 67 -21.19 14.66 -7.29
CA ARG A 67 -21.89 14.19 -8.51
C ARG A 67 -22.37 15.35 -9.36
N ASP A 68 -22.92 16.38 -8.74
CA ASP A 68 -23.40 17.57 -9.45
C ASP A 68 -22.26 18.33 -10.12
N PHE A 69 -21.06 18.32 -9.53
CA PHE A 69 -19.86 18.91 -10.11
C PHE A 69 -19.31 18.11 -11.30
N LEU A 70 -19.28 16.78 -11.21
CA LEU A 70 -18.72 15.91 -12.27
C LEU A 70 -19.65 15.72 -13.48
N ASN A 71 -20.96 15.90 -13.30
CA ASN A 71 -21.96 15.83 -14.37
C ASN A 71 -22.17 17.18 -15.08
N ARG A 72 -21.27 18.15 -14.89
CA ARG A 72 -21.32 19.50 -15.45
C ARG A 72 -20.10 19.74 -16.34
#